data_AF-A0A8J8GQ43-F1
#
_entry.id   AF-A0A8J8GQ43-F1
#
_cell.length_a   1.000
_cell.length_b   1.000
_cell.length_c   1.000
_cell.angle_alpha   90.00
_cell.angle_beta   90.00
_cell.angle_gamma   90.00
#
_symmetry.space_group_name_H-M   'P 1'
#
loop_
_entity.id
_entity.type
_entity.pdbx_description
1 polymer ?
#
loop_
_entity_poly.entity_id
_entity_poly.type
_entity_poly.pdbx_seq_one_letter_code
_entity_poly.pdbx_strand_id
1 'polypeptide(L)'
;MSATEYRSLVAELVAATRRRDVAVAAATQSYLDGVAVVEQDLTAAGRIHQACAEVVASREAAVADLDSQADRIWAELLAGHRWRARRAGPLPAPAPGPGTDDPAALVASAAARVARARRGAEALPLPLLLSLAVIGGLGAVAVGLLAGGVSSTPWLSWPLFMLTPFAGIPFAARWVDYWAATRLDTGAIGLTVLGGMLATCLVAVFR
;
A
#
# COMPACT_ATOMS: atom_id res chain seq x y z
N MET A 1 -66.93 51.23 45.40
CA MET A 1 -66.51 51.07 44.00
C MET A 1 -67.51 51.78 43.12
N SER A 2 -67.09 52.76 42.33
CA SER A 2 -68.01 53.55 41.48
C SER A 2 -68.31 52.80 40.17
N ALA A 3 -69.46 53.07 39.55
CA ALA A 3 -69.81 52.47 38.25
C ALA A 3 -68.80 52.82 37.13
N THR A 4 -68.05 53.91 37.28
CA THR A 4 -67.01 54.34 36.33
C THR A 4 -65.73 53.52 36.51
N GLU A 5 -65.33 53.25 37.75
CA GLU A 5 -64.18 52.42 38.12
C GLU A 5 -64.38 50.95 37.73
N TYR A 6 -65.59 50.43 37.88
CA TYR A 6 -65.91 49.09 37.37
C TYR A 6 -65.75 49.00 35.84
N ARG A 7 -66.25 50.01 35.11
CA ARG A 7 -66.14 50.06 33.64
C ARG A 7 -64.68 50.15 33.18
N SER A 8 -63.82 50.89 33.88
CA SER A 8 -62.40 50.95 33.53
C SER A 8 -61.71 49.60 33.75
N LEU A 9 -61.98 48.92 34.88
CA LEU A 9 -61.42 47.59 35.15
C LEU A 9 -61.87 46.55 34.11
N VAL A 10 -63.13 46.58 33.69
CA VAL A 10 -63.63 45.71 32.61
C VAL A 10 -62.93 46.02 31.29
N ALA A 11 -62.74 47.29 30.94
CA ALA A 11 -62.03 47.68 29.72
C ALA A 11 -60.55 47.23 29.74
N GLU A 12 -59.87 47.38 30.88
CA GLU A 12 -58.51 46.90 31.09
C GLU A 12 -58.41 45.38 30.99
N LEU A 13 -59.35 44.64 31.57
CA LEU A 13 -59.41 43.18 31.47
C LEU A 13 -59.60 42.73 30.02
N VAL A 14 -60.48 43.38 29.26
CA VAL A 14 -60.69 43.07 27.83
C VAL A 14 -59.42 43.36 27.04
N ALA A 15 -58.75 44.49 27.30
CA ALA A 15 -57.48 44.83 26.64
C ALA A 15 -56.35 43.86 27.03
N ALA A 16 -56.27 43.43 28.28
CA ALA A 16 -55.32 42.43 28.74
C ALA A 16 -55.57 41.06 28.10
N THR A 17 -56.84 40.63 28.03
CA THR A 17 -57.23 39.37 27.37
C THR A 17 -56.86 39.39 25.90
N ARG A 18 -57.16 40.48 25.17
CA ARG A 18 -56.76 40.63 23.76
C ARG A 18 -55.25 40.55 23.57
N ARG A 19 -54.46 41.23 24.41
CA ARG A 19 -52.98 41.18 24.35
C ARG A 19 -52.46 39.76 24.59
N ARG A 20 -53.04 39.05 25.56
CA ARG A 20 -52.70 37.65 25.85
C ARG A 20 -53.01 36.76 24.65
N ASP A 21 -54.18 36.89 24.06
CA ASP A 21 -54.61 36.03 22.95
C ASP A 21 -53.73 36.25 21.71
N VAL A 22 -53.34 37.51 21.42
CA VAL A 22 -52.35 37.82 20.37
C VAL A 22 -50.98 37.22 20.68
N ALA A 23 -50.49 37.34 21.91
CA ALA A 23 -49.20 36.77 22.31
C ALA A 23 -49.19 35.23 22.22
N VAL A 24 -50.29 34.57 22.63
CA VAL A 24 -50.45 33.12 22.53
C VAL A 24 -50.54 32.67 21.07
N ALA A 25 -51.26 33.40 20.22
CA ALA A 25 -51.33 33.11 18.79
C ALA A 25 -49.95 33.23 18.13
N ALA A 26 -49.20 34.29 18.46
CA ALA A 26 -47.84 34.48 17.95
C ALA A 26 -46.87 33.40 18.45
N ALA A 27 -46.96 33.00 19.72
CA ALA A 27 -46.14 31.92 20.28
C ALA A 27 -46.47 30.56 19.64
N THR A 28 -47.75 30.29 19.41
CA THR A 28 -48.21 29.07 18.71
C THR A 28 -47.69 29.05 17.28
N GLN A 29 -47.80 30.16 16.55
CA GLN A 29 -47.28 30.26 15.19
C GLN A 29 -45.76 30.03 15.15
N SER A 30 -45.01 30.70 16.02
CA SER A 30 -43.55 30.53 16.10
C SER A 30 -43.16 29.09 16.45
N TYR A 31 -43.94 28.40 17.29
CA TYR A 31 -43.72 26.99 17.60
C TYR A 31 -43.96 26.11 16.37
N LEU A 32 -45.07 26.31 15.66
CA LEU A 32 -45.39 25.56 14.45
C LEU A 32 -44.35 25.78 13.34
N ASP A 33 -43.92 27.02 13.14
CA ASP A 33 -42.85 27.35 12.19
C ASP A 33 -41.53 26.67 12.59
N GLY A 34 -41.20 26.66 13.89
CA GLY A 34 -40.03 25.96 14.41
C GLY A 34 -40.09 24.44 14.16
N VAL A 35 -41.25 23.81 14.39
CA VAL A 35 -41.46 22.37 14.11
C VAL A 35 -41.26 22.08 12.62
N ALA A 36 -41.79 22.91 11.73
CA ALA A 36 -41.63 22.74 10.29
C ALA A 36 -40.16 22.83 9.85
N VAL A 37 -39.39 23.76 10.42
CA VAL A 37 -37.94 23.86 10.15
C VAL A 37 -37.20 22.62 10.63
N VAL A 38 -37.49 22.13 11.84
CA VAL A 38 -36.86 20.91 12.38
C VAL A 38 -37.17 19.69 11.53
N GLU A 39 -38.41 19.53 11.06
CA GLU A 39 -38.81 18.43 10.19
C GLU A 39 -38.10 18.49 8.82
N GLN A 40 -37.94 19.69 8.27
CA GLN A 40 -37.17 19.92 7.05
C GLN A 40 -35.69 19.56 7.24
N ASP A 41 -35.08 19.97 8.35
CA ASP A 41 -33.69 19.67 8.68
C ASP A 41 -33.47 18.17 8.91
N LEU A 42 -34.38 17.48 9.58
CA LEU A 42 -34.34 16.02 9.73
C LEU A 42 -34.43 15.31 8.38
N THR A 43 -35.30 15.78 7.49
CA THR A 43 -35.43 15.24 6.14
C THR A 43 -34.17 15.50 5.30
N ALA A 44 -33.52 16.65 5.48
CA ALA A 44 -32.24 16.96 4.83
C ALA A 44 -31.10 16.10 5.37
N ALA A 45 -30.99 15.97 6.69
CA ALA A 45 -30.00 15.12 7.36
C ALA A 45 -30.15 13.65 6.97
N GLY A 46 -31.39 13.14 6.87
CA GLY A 46 -31.69 11.78 6.41
C GLY A 46 -31.18 11.53 4.99
N ARG A 47 -31.38 12.47 4.07
CA ARG A 47 -30.84 12.37 2.70
C ARG A 47 -29.32 12.34 2.66
N ILE A 48 -28.65 13.17 3.47
CA ILE A 48 -27.19 13.18 3.57
C ILE A 48 -26.68 11.84 4.13
N HIS A 49 -27.32 11.34 5.18
CA HIS A 49 -26.95 10.05 5.78
C HIS A 49 -27.08 8.90 4.76
N GLN A 50 -28.18 8.86 4.01
CA GLN A 50 -28.38 7.86 2.97
C GLN A 50 -27.32 7.95 1.86
N ALA A 51 -27.02 9.16 1.37
CA ALA A 51 -25.96 9.36 0.38
C ALA A 51 -24.59 8.90 0.88
N CYS A 52 -24.25 9.18 2.14
CA CYS A 52 -23.03 8.69 2.77
C CYS A 52 -23.01 7.15 2.85
N ALA A 53 -24.13 6.53 3.23
CA ALA A 53 -24.24 5.07 3.31
C ALA A 53 -24.06 4.40 1.94
N GLU A 54 -24.64 4.97 0.89
CA GLU A 54 -24.46 4.49 -0.50
C GLU A 54 -23.00 4.57 -0.94
N VAL A 55 -22.31 5.68 -0.61
CA VAL A 55 -20.88 5.82 -0.90
C VAL A 55 -20.07 4.78 -0.14
N VAL A 56 -20.31 4.58 1.16
CA VAL A 56 -19.60 3.57 1.96
C VAL A 56 -19.79 2.17 1.37
N ALA A 57 -21.04 1.79 1.07
CA ALA A 57 -21.34 0.49 0.47
C ALA A 57 -20.64 0.30 -0.89
N SER A 58 -20.57 1.35 -1.72
CA SER A 58 -19.85 1.30 -3.00
C SER A 58 -18.34 1.10 -2.83
N ARG A 59 -17.74 1.67 -1.77
CA ARG A 59 -16.32 1.54 -1.47
C ARG A 59 -16.00 0.15 -0.91
N GLU A 60 -16.85 -0.38 -0.05
CA GLU A 60 -16.72 -1.74 0.47
C GLU A 60 -16.78 -2.77 -0.66
N ALA A 61 -17.72 -2.62 -1.60
CA ALA A 61 -17.80 -3.48 -2.78
C ALA A 61 -16.54 -3.40 -3.66
N ALA A 62 -15.99 -2.20 -3.85
CA ALA A 62 -14.76 -2.01 -4.62
C ALA A 62 -13.53 -2.64 -3.95
N VAL A 63 -13.45 -2.60 -2.61
CA VAL A 63 -12.38 -3.27 -1.86
C VAL A 63 -12.49 -4.78 -2.00
N ALA A 64 -13.70 -5.34 -1.85
CA ALA A 64 -13.92 -6.77 -2.02
C ALA A 64 -13.59 -7.27 -3.44
N ASP A 65 -13.92 -6.48 -4.48
CA ASP A 65 -13.53 -6.80 -5.85
C ASP A 65 -12.00 -6.79 -6.03
N LEU A 66 -11.32 -5.77 -5.50
CA LEU A 66 -9.86 -5.67 -5.55
C LEU A 66 -9.17 -6.85 -4.85
N ASP A 67 -9.68 -7.26 -3.69
CA ASP A 67 -9.16 -8.42 -2.95
C ASP A 67 -9.32 -9.71 -3.77
N SER A 68 -10.48 -9.90 -4.42
CA SER A 68 -10.72 -11.04 -5.30
C SER A 68 -9.79 -11.06 -6.54
N GLN A 69 -9.44 -9.89 -7.06
CA GLN A 69 -8.49 -9.75 -8.17
C GLN A 69 -7.07 -10.04 -7.71
N ALA A 70 -6.67 -9.57 -6.53
CA ALA A 70 -5.36 -9.85 -5.94
C ALA A 70 -5.16 -11.36 -5.70
N ASP A 71 -6.19 -12.04 -5.18
CA ASP A 71 -6.21 -13.50 -5.01
C ASP A 71 -6.01 -14.23 -6.34
N ARG A 72 -6.71 -13.79 -7.39
CA ARG A 72 -6.59 -14.38 -8.72
C ARG A 72 -5.18 -14.21 -9.29
N ILE A 73 -4.62 -13.00 -9.22
CA ILE A 73 -3.26 -12.70 -9.69
C ILE A 73 -2.23 -13.55 -8.92
N TRP A 74 -2.41 -13.70 -7.60
CA TRP A 74 -1.54 -14.54 -6.79
C TRP A 74 -1.62 -16.01 -7.21
N ALA A 75 -2.83 -16.54 -7.40
CA ALA A 75 -3.05 -17.91 -7.87
C ALA A 75 -2.43 -18.15 -9.25
N GLU A 76 -2.58 -17.21 -10.19
CA GLU A 76 -1.96 -17.27 -11.52
C GLU A 76 -0.42 -17.27 -11.44
N LEU A 77 0.15 -16.42 -10.58
CA LEU A 77 1.59 -16.34 -10.35
C LEU A 77 2.15 -17.67 -9.80
N LEU A 78 1.42 -18.31 -8.88
CA LEU A 78 1.77 -19.62 -8.35
C LEU A 78 1.65 -20.72 -9.41
N ALA A 79 0.60 -20.70 -10.24
CA ALA A 79 0.37 -21.69 -11.28
C ALA A 79 1.48 -21.69 -12.36
N GLY A 80 1.98 -20.50 -12.74
CA GLY A 80 3.01 -20.35 -13.76
C GLY A 80 4.44 -20.69 -13.32
N HIS A 81 4.75 -20.65 -12.02
CA HIS A 81 6.11 -20.84 -11.50
C HIS A 81 6.19 -21.94 -10.43
N ARG A 82 6.11 -23.21 -10.86
CA ARG A 82 6.11 -24.42 -9.99
C ARG A 82 7.21 -24.47 -8.93
N TRP A 83 8.39 -23.90 -9.19
CA TRP A 83 9.48 -23.82 -8.19
C TRP A 83 9.24 -22.70 -7.17
N ARG A 84 8.92 -21.47 -7.61
CA ARG A 84 8.69 -20.33 -6.69
C ARG A 84 7.40 -20.51 -5.87
N ALA A 85 6.41 -21.20 -6.42
CA ALA A 85 5.15 -21.50 -5.74
C ALA A 85 5.34 -22.31 -4.44
N ARG A 86 6.34 -23.20 -4.38
CA ARG A 86 6.64 -23.97 -3.16
C ARG A 86 7.26 -23.13 -2.04
N ARG A 87 7.84 -21.96 -2.37
CA ARG A 87 8.43 -21.04 -1.37
C ARG A 87 7.51 -19.89 -1.00
N ALA A 88 6.62 -19.49 -1.91
CA ALA A 88 5.77 -18.31 -1.73
C ALA A 88 4.72 -18.46 -0.62
N GLY A 89 4.37 -19.69 -0.21
CA GLY A 89 3.41 -19.93 0.87
C GLY A 89 1.97 -19.49 0.54
N PRO A 90 1.03 -19.59 1.51
CA PRO A 90 -0.30 -19.01 1.35
C PRO A 90 -0.20 -17.48 1.20
N LEU A 91 -1.24 -16.85 0.60
CA LEU A 91 -1.30 -15.39 0.50
C LEU A 91 -1.04 -14.78 1.89
N PRO A 92 -0.07 -13.86 2.03
CA PRO A 92 0.22 -13.27 3.32
C PRO A 92 -1.02 -12.55 3.83
N ALA A 93 -1.36 -12.78 5.10
CA ALA A 93 -2.47 -12.08 5.74
C ALA A 93 -2.25 -10.55 5.63
N PRO A 94 -3.31 -9.77 5.41
CA PRO A 94 -3.19 -8.32 5.34
C PRO A 94 -2.50 -7.82 6.61
N ALA A 95 -1.38 -7.13 6.45
CA ALA A 95 -0.66 -6.57 7.58
C ALA A 95 -1.60 -5.64 8.35
N PRO A 96 -1.66 -5.72 9.69
CA PRO A 96 -2.48 -4.82 10.47
C PRO A 96 -2.13 -3.38 10.06
N GLY A 97 -3.17 -2.58 9.80
CA GLY A 97 -2.98 -1.17 9.47
C GLY A 97 -2.15 -0.46 10.56
N PRO A 98 -1.51 0.67 10.26
CA PRO A 98 -0.98 1.52 11.33
C PRO A 98 -2.07 1.66 12.40
N GLY A 99 -1.73 1.48 13.68
CA GLY A 99 -2.66 1.52 14.82
C GLY A 99 -3.22 2.93 15.09
N THR A 100 -3.46 3.69 14.03
CA THR A 100 -3.99 5.03 13.99
C THR A 100 -5.42 4.93 13.45
N ASP A 101 -6.39 5.42 14.23
CA ASP A 101 -7.78 5.53 13.76
C ASP A 101 -7.98 6.66 12.73
N ASP A 102 -6.91 7.38 12.35
CA ASP A 102 -6.96 8.41 11.33
C ASP A 102 -7.02 7.79 9.91
N PRO A 103 -8.14 7.93 9.18
CA PRO A 103 -8.30 7.37 7.84
C PRO A 103 -7.33 8.00 6.83
N ALA A 104 -6.95 9.27 7.00
CA ALA A 104 -6.01 9.93 6.11
C ALA A 104 -4.60 9.33 6.24
N ALA A 105 -4.17 9.06 7.46
CA ALA A 105 -2.90 8.38 7.75
C ALA A 105 -2.88 6.94 7.20
N LEU A 106 -4.00 6.21 7.32
CA LEU A 106 -4.15 4.87 6.75
C LEU A 106 -3.97 4.87 5.22
N VAL A 107 -4.64 5.77 4.51
CA VAL A 107 -4.54 5.91 3.04
C VAL A 107 -3.13 6.34 2.62
N ALA A 108 -2.52 7.31 3.32
CA ALA A 108 -1.15 7.74 3.05
C ALA A 108 -0.15 6.60 3.23
N SER A 109 -0.32 5.78 4.28
CA SER A 109 0.52 4.60 4.51
C SER A 109 0.35 3.54 3.41
N ALA A 110 -0.88 3.32 2.94
CA ALA A 110 -1.17 2.38 1.86
C ALA A 110 -0.55 2.87 0.54
N ALA A 111 -0.70 4.14 0.21
CA ALA A 111 -0.09 4.76 -0.96
C ALA A 111 1.46 4.68 -0.91
N ALA A 112 2.05 4.90 0.27
CA ALA A 112 3.50 4.76 0.46
C ALA A 112 3.98 3.32 0.25
N ARG A 113 3.22 2.31 0.73
CA ARG A 113 3.51 0.88 0.50
C ARG A 113 3.41 0.51 -0.97
N VAL A 114 2.36 0.96 -1.67
CA VAL A 114 2.21 0.73 -3.12
C VAL A 114 3.33 1.43 -3.91
N ALA A 115 3.68 2.66 -3.55
CA ALA A 115 4.78 3.39 -4.18
C ALA A 115 6.15 2.74 -3.91
N ARG A 116 6.33 2.11 -2.74
CA ARG A 116 7.53 1.32 -2.44
C ARG A 116 7.56 0.03 -3.25
N ALA A 117 6.45 -0.72 -3.29
CA ALA A 117 6.32 -1.93 -4.10
C ALA A 117 6.54 -1.65 -5.60
N ARG A 118 6.03 -0.53 -6.12
CA ARG A 118 6.24 -0.09 -7.51
C ARG A 118 7.68 0.31 -7.82
N ARG A 119 8.43 0.82 -6.84
CA ARG A 119 9.83 1.25 -7.02
C ARG A 119 10.81 0.09 -7.11
N GLY A 120 10.36 -1.15 -6.89
CA GLY A 120 11.25 -2.31 -6.84
C GLY A 120 12.00 -2.38 -5.51
N ALA A 121 12.79 -3.45 -5.36
CA ALA A 121 13.56 -3.78 -4.18
C ALA A 121 14.31 -2.56 -3.62
N GLU A 122 14.24 -2.35 -2.30
CA GLU A 122 15.07 -1.34 -1.63
C GLU A 122 16.55 -1.62 -1.90
N ALA A 123 17.37 -0.56 -1.93
CA ALA A 123 18.80 -0.68 -2.17
C ALA A 123 19.41 -1.76 -1.26
N LEU A 124 20.01 -2.78 -1.89
CA LEU A 124 20.61 -3.91 -1.17
C LEU A 124 21.61 -3.37 -0.15
N PRO A 125 21.62 -3.88 1.10
CA PRO A 125 22.54 -3.41 2.12
C PRO A 125 23.98 -3.59 1.63
N LEU A 126 24.83 -2.60 1.91
CA LEU A 126 26.24 -2.57 1.52
C LEU A 126 27.01 -3.90 1.75
N PRO A 127 26.86 -4.62 2.89
CA PRO A 127 27.52 -5.93 3.05
C PRO A 127 27.08 -6.97 2.02
N LEU A 128 25.82 -6.92 1.58
CA LEU A 128 25.29 -7.84 0.60
C LEU A 128 25.79 -7.51 -0.81
N LEU A 129 25.96 -6.24 -1.14
CA LEU A 129 26.66 -5.79 -2.36
C LEU A 129 28.11 -6.28 -2.39
N LEU A 130 28.82 -6.24 -1.27
CA LEU A 130 30.20 -6.75 -1.18
C LEU A 130 30.22 -8.27 -1.39
N SER A 131 29.28 -9.00 -0.78
CA SER A 131 29.18 -10.46 -0.92
C SER A 131 28.96 -10.90 -2.37
N LEU A 132 28.25 -10.10 -3.17
CA LEU A 132 28.02 -10.35 -4.59
C LEU A 132 29.32 -10.33 -5.42
N ALA A 133 30.21 -9.37 -5.15
CA ALA A 133 31.52 -9.32 -5.80
C ALA A 133 32.38 -10.55 -5.42
N VAL A 134 32.32 -10.98 -4.17
CA VAL A 134 33.03 -12.19 -3.69
C VAL A 134 32.49 -13.46 -4.36
N ILE A 135 31.16 -13.61 -4.45
CA ILE A 135 30.52 -14.75 -5.13
C ILE A 135 30.90 -14.77 -6.62
N GLY A 136 30.89 -13.60 -7.27
CA GLY A 136 31.37 -13.43 -8.64
C GLY A 136 32.81 -13.90 -8.82
N GLY A 137 33.70 -13.45 -7.93
CA GLY A 137 35.11 -13.82 -7.93
C GLY A 137 35.35 -15.30 -7.70
N LEU A 138 34.70 -15.91 -6.72
CA LEU A 138 34.83 -17.36 -6.43
C LEU A 138 34.36 -18.22 -7.60
N GLY A 139 33.24 -17.85 -8.24
CA GLY A 139 32.75 -18.52 -9.45
C GLY A 139 33.76 -18.45 -10.59
N ALA A 140 34.35 -17.28 -10.81
CA ALA A 140 35.38 -17.08 -11.82
C ALA A 140 36.67 -17.88 -11.52
N VAL A 141 37.13 -17.94 -10.28
CA VAL A 141 38.30 -18.78 -9.92
C VAL A 141 38.03 -20.25 -10.22
N ALA A 142 36.86 -20.77 -9.84
CA ALA A 142 36.51 -22.17 -10.07
C ALA A 142 36.47 -22.52 -11.57
N VAL A 143 35.81 -21.70 -12.39
CA VAL A 143 35.73 -21.93 -13.84
C VAL A 143 37.08 -21.70 -14.53
N GLY A 144 37.86 -20.71 -14.09
CA GLY A 144 39.20 -20.46 -14.62
C GLY A 144 40.18 -21.62 -14.36
N LEU A 145 40.12 -22.23 -13.17
CA LEU A 145 40.91 -23.42 -12.85
C LEU A 145 40.49 -24.62 -13.69
N LEU A 146 39.18 -24.82 -13.90
CA LEU A 146 38.66 -25.87 -14.79
C LEU A 146 39.08 -25.64 -16.25
N ALA A 147 38.99 -24.41 -16.76
CA ALA A 147 39.47 -24.05 -18.10
C ALA A 147 40.97 -24.36 -18.25
N GLY A 148 41.74 -24.08 -17.19
CA GLY A 148 43.16 -24.39 -17.08
C GLY A 148 43.48 -25.89 -17.12
N GLY A 149 42.64 -26.73 -16.51
CA GLY A 149 42.78 -28.18 -16.50
C GLY A 149 42.46 -28.83 -17.85
N VAL A 150 41.63 -28.20 -18.67
CA VAL A 150 41.27 -28.66 -20.02
C VAL A 150 42.06 -27.91 -21.12
N SER A 151 43.18 -27.30 -20.74
CA SER A 151 44.03 -26.49 -21.64
C SER A 151 44.62 -27.27 -22.82
N SER A 152 44.72 -28.60 -22.72
CA SER A 152 45.09 -29.48 -23.83
C SER A 152 44.07 -29.50 -24.99
N THR A 153 42.86 -28.98 -24.75
CA THR A 153 41.76 -28.92 -25.72
C THR A 153 41.39 -27.47 -26.01
N PRO A 154 42.06 -26.80 -26.98
CA PRO A 154 41.95 -25.35 -27.17
C PRO A 154 40.54 -24.88 -27.55
N TRP A 155 39.80 -25.70 -28.32
CA TRP A 155 38.43 -25.40 -28.73
C TRP A 155 37.43 -25.43 -27.56
N LEU A 156 37.77 -26.07 -26.44
CA LEU A 156 36.94 -26.14 -25.24
C LEU A 156 37.39 -25.15 -24.16
N SER A 157 38.71 -24.94 -24.00
CA SER A 157 39.27 -24.04 -22.99
C SER A 157 39.04 -22.55 -23.30
N TRP A 158 39.10 -22.14 -24.58
CA TRP A 158 38.84 -20.76 -24.99
C TRP A 158 37.43 -20.26 -24.63
N PRO A 159 36.33 -20.95 -25.00
CA PRO A 159 34.98 -20.48 -24.62
C PRO A 159 34.74 -20.54 -23.11
N LEU A 160 35.32 -21.53 -22.40
CA LEU A 160 35.24 -21.60 -20.94
C LEU A 160 35.91 -20.39 -20.28
N PHE A 161 37.08 -19.99 -20.79
CA PHE A 161 37.80 -18.81 -20.31
C PHE A 161 36.99 -17.53 -20.55
N MET A 162 36.36 -17.38 -21.72
CA MET A 162 35.49 -16.23 -22.02
C MET A 162 34.24 -16.15 -21.13
N LEU A 163 33.70 -17.30 -20.73
CA LEU A 163 32.53 -17.37 -19.84
C LEU A 163 32.88 -17.23 -18.35
N THR A 164 34.17 -17.26 -17.99
CA THR A 164 34.65 -17.26 -16.61
C THR A 164 34.13 -16.08 -15.77
N PRO A 165 34.10 -14.83 -16.26
CA PRO A 165 33.58 -13.69 -15.49
C PRO A 165 32.08 -13.78 -15.16
N PHE A 166 31.32 -14.60 -15.92
CA PHE A 166 29.86 -14.74 -15.79
C PHE A 166 29.46 -15.94 -14.91
N ALA A 167 30.41 -16.79 -14.54
CA ALA A 167 30.15 -18.04 -13.82
C ALA A 167 29.46 -17.85 -12.45
N GLY A 168 29.66 -16.69 -11.82
CA GLY A 168 29.06 -16.37 -10.51
C GLY A 168 27.59 -15.92 -10.57
N ILE A 169 27.05 -15.56 -11.73
CA ILE A 169 25.68 -15.02 -11.88
C ILE A 169 24.59 -15.95 -11.34
N PRO A 170 24.54 -17.26 -11.68
CA PRO A 170 23.47 -18.14 -11.17
C PRO A 170 23.52 -18.30 -9.64
N PHE A 171 24.73 -18.28 -9.06
CA PHE A 171 24.91 -18.36 -7.60
C PHE A 171 24.52 -17.06 -6.91
N ALA A 172 24.89 -15.91 -7.48
CA ALA A 172 24.48 -14.59 -7.02
C ALA A 172 22.96 -14.43 -7.06
N ALA A 173 22.31 -14.87 -8.14
CA ALA A 173 20.85 -14.88 -8.26
C ALA A 173 20.18 -15.70 -7.16
N ARG A 174 20.70 -16.91 -6.89
CA ARG A 174 20.18 -17.77 -5.83
C ARG A 174 20.44 -17.21 -4.43
N TRP A 175 21.56 -16.52 -4.24
CA TRP A 175 21.94 -15.89 -2.97
C TRP A 175 21.04 -14.69 -2.64
N VAL A 176 20.81 -13.80 -3.60
CA VAL A 176 19.91 -12.63 -3.45
C VAL A 176 18.46 -13.08 -3.30
N ASP A 177 18.01 -14.08 -4.08
CA ASP A 177 16.68 -14.67 -3.92
C ASP A 177 16.49 -15.27 -2.51
N TYR A 178 17.54 -15.82 -1.89
CA TYR A 178 17.47 -16.38 -0.53
C TYR A 178 17.43 -15.31 0.55
N TRP A 179 18.24 -14.25 0.41
CA TRP A 179 18.40 -13.23 1.45
C TRP A 179 17.40 -12.09 1.39
N ALA A 180 17.11 -11.60 0.18
CA ALA A 180 16.33 -10.39 -0.02
C ALA A 180 14.96 -10.66 -0.66
N ALA A 181 14.72 -11.88 -1.17
CA ALA A 181 13.53 -12.22 -1.97
C ALA A 181 13.27 -11.24 -3.13
N THR A 182 14.31 -10.55 -3.58
CA THR A 182 14.27 -9.51 -4.62
C THR A 182 14.96 -9.98 -5.89
N ARG A 183 14.60 -9.38 -7.02
CA ARG A 183 15.28 -9.66 -8.30
C ARG A 183 16.68 -9.05 -8.26
N LEU A 184 17.63 -9.69 -8.93
CA LEU A 184 18.98 -9.14 -9.07
C LEU A 184 18.91 -7.83 -9.87
N ASP A 185 19.18 -6.71 -9.21
CA ASP A 185 19.24 -5.42 -9.89
C ASP A 185 20.41 -5.35 -10.88
N THR A 186 20.30 -4.50 -11.89
CA THR A 186 21.37 -4.29 -12.90
C THR A 186 22.71 -3.94 -12.26
N GLY A 187 22.70 -3.20 -11.14
CA GLY A 187 23.91 -2.88 -10.37
C GLY A 187 24.53 -4.12 -9.69
N ALA A 188 23.71 -5.03 -9.17
CA ALA A 188 24.17 -6.29 -8.60
C ALA A 188 24.77 -7.21 -9.68
N ILE A 189 24.18 -7.25 -10.88
CA ILE A 189 24.76 -7.95 -12.03
C ILE A 189 26.14 -7.35 -12.35
N GLY A 190 26.23 -6.03 -12.45
CA GLY A 190 27.50 -5.32 -12.70
C GLY A 190 28.58 -5.66 -11.68
N LEU A 191 28.25 -5.68 -10.38
CA LEU A 191 29.17 -6.03 -9.30
C LEU A 191 29.65 -7.48 -9.37
N THR A 192 28.76 -8.43 -9.66
CA THR A 192 29.14 -9.85 -9.81
C THR A 192 30.09 -10.06 -10.97
N VAL A 193 29.82 -9.42 -12.12
CA VAL A 193 30.69 -9.47 -13.29
C VAL A 193 32.03 -8.80 -13.01
N LEU A 194 32.04 -7.63 -12.35
CA LEU A 194 33.27 -6.93 -11.96
C LEU A 194 34.16 -7.81 -11.06
N GLY A 195 33.58 -8.45 -10.05
CA GLY A 195 34.29 -9.40 -9.18
C GLY A 195 34.86 -10.59 -9.96
N GLY A 196 34.08 -11.12 -10.92
CA GLY A 196 34.53 -12.17 -11.82
C GLY A 196 35.68 -11.75 -12.74
N MET A 197 35.63 -10.54 -13.29
CA MET A 197 36.72 -9.97 -14.12
C MET A 197 38.00 -9.79 -13.31
N LEU A 198 37.92 -9.19 -12.11
CA LEU A 198 39.07 -9.01 -11.22
C LEU A 198 39.72 -10.34 -10.85
N ALA A 199 38.91 -11.35 -10.50
CA ALA A 199 39.40 -12.68 -10.19
C ALA A 199 40.06 -13.35 -11.41
N THR A 200 39.46 -13.22 -12.60
CA THR A 200 40.03 -13.77 -13.84
C THR A 200 41.37 -13.11 -14.16
N CYS A 201 41.48 -11.79 -13.99
CA CYS A 201 42.75 -11.07 -14.14
C CYS A 201 43.82 -11.56 -13.15
N LEU A 202 43.46 -11.77 -11.87
CA LEU A 202 44.40 -12.31 -10.88
C LEU A 202 44.87 -13.71 -11.28
N VAL A 203 43.96 -14.61 -11.63
CA VAL A 203 44.31 -15.97 -12.08
C VAL A 203 45.19 -15.95 -13.32
N ALA A 204 44.95 -15.03 -14.26
CA ALA A 204 45.78 -14.90 -15.47
C ALA A 204 47.18 -14.37 -15.19
N VAL A 205 47.37 -13.54 -14.16
CA VAL A 205 48.69 -13.00 -13.77
C VAL A 205 49.51 -14.01 -12.97
N PHE A 206 48.86 -14.83 -12.14
CA PHE A 206 49.53 -15.81 -11.27
C PHE A 206 49.72 -17.20 -11.90
N ARG A 207 49.28 -17.38 -13.14
CA ARG A 207 49.43 -18.62 -13.91
C ARG A 207 50.56 -18.47 -14.92
#